data_AF-A0A7Y2A8K6-F1
#
_entry.id   AF-A0A7Y2A8K6-F1
#
_cell.length_a   1.000
_cell.length_b   1.000
_cell.length_c   1.000
_cell.angle_alpha   90.00
_cell.angle_beta   90.00
_cell.angle_gamma   90.00
#
_symmetry.space_group_name_H-M   'P 1'
#
loop_
_entity.id
_entity.type
_entity.pdbx_description
1 polymer ?
#
loop_
_entity_poly.entity_id
_entity_poly.type
_entity_poly.pdbx_seq_one_letter_code
_entity_poly.pdbx_strand_id
1 'polypeptide(L)'
;TRYIGESNKLRKALLDSRPKILVFLFAVLIISIIAGTLMYLVEGEESGFVSIPVSVYWCIVTLTTVGFGDIAPITPLGQFIAAVIMIMGYGIIAVPTGIVSAEFAKRPALTPDDPNYVHLNSQVCQNCGAAKHRDDADYCHRCGTHLHPDRLQS
;
A
#
# COMPACT_ATOMS: atom_id res chain seq x y z
N THR A 1 -4.90 -17.17 23.33
CA THR A 1 -5.69 -16.23 22.51
C THR A 1 -4.85 -15.17 21.79
N ARG A 2 -3.65 -14.78 22.27
CA ARG A 2 -2.76 -13.77 21.64
C ARG A 2 -2.39 -14.05 20.16
N TYR A 3 -2.20 -15.32 19.77
CA TYR A 3 -1.87 -15.69 18.38
C TYR A 3 -3.00 -15.42 17.37
N ILE A 4 -4.26 -15.46 17.80
CA ILE A 4 -5.42 -15.25 16.91
C ILE A 4 -5.59 -13.76 16.59
N GLY A 5 -5.21 -12.87 17.51
CA GLY A 5 -5.27 -11.41 17.31
C GLY A 5 -4.24 -10.89 16.29
N GLU A 6 -3.00 -11.36 16.35
CA GLU A 6 -1.94 -10.94 15.41
C GLU A 6 -2.20 -11.44 13.98
N SER A 7 -2.69 -12.68 13.82
CA SER A 7 -3.10 -13.20 12.51
C SER A 7 -4.26 -12.42 11.89
N ASN A 8 -5.21 -11.94 12.71
CA ASN A 8 -6.30 -11.10 12.24
C ASN A 8 -5.82 -9.71 11.78
N LYS A 9 -4.81 -9.14 12.44
CA LYS A 9 -4.17 -7.88 12.00
C LYS A 9 -3.50 -8.04 10.64
N LEU A 10 -2.71 -9.11 10.46
CA LEU A 10 -2.07 -9.40 9.18
C LEU A 10 -3.10 -9.60 8.07
N ARG A 11 -4.14 -10.40 8.32
CA ARG A 11 -5.23 -10.64 7.35
C ARG A 11 -5.92 -9.33 6.96
N LYS A 12 -6.22 -8.47 7.93
CA LYS A 12 -6.84 -7.17 7.69
C LYS A 12 -5.94 -6.26 6.86
N ALA A 13 -4.65 -6.17 7.21
CA ALA A 13 -3.68 -5.37 6.45
C ALA A 13 -3.56 -5.83 4.99
N LEU A 14 -3.59 -7.14 4.72
CA LEU A 14 -3.58 -7.69 3.35
C LEU A 14 -4.86 -7.34 2.58
N LEU A 15 -6.04 -7.47 3.22
CA LEU A 15 -7.32 -7.13 2.60
C LEU A 15 -7.42 -5.64 2.28
N ASP A 16 -6.97 -4.78 3.20
CA ASP A 16 -6.96 -3.33 3.04
C ASP A 16 -5.93 -2.89 1.97
N SER A 17 -4.83 -3.64 1.81
CA SER A 17 -3.81 -3.41 0.78
C SER A 17 -4.24 -3.87 -0.62
N ARG A 18 -5.21 -4.79 -0.73
CA ARG A 18 -5.61 -5.45 -1.98
C ARG A 18 -5.86 -4.50 -3.16
N PRO A 19 -6.70 -3.45 -3.07
CA PRO A 19 -6.96 -2.57 -4.22
C PRO A 19 -5.69 -1.84 -4.68
N LYS A 20 -4.82 -1.43 -3.75
CA LYS A 20 -3.56 -0.75 -4.07
C LYS A 20 -2.58 -1.69 -4.78
N ILE A 21 -2.48 -2.93 -4.29
CA ILE A 21 -1.66 -3.98 -4.91
C ILE A 21 -2.20 -4.31 -6.32
N LEU A 22 -3.51 -4.41 -6.50
CA LEU A 22 -4.10 -4.69 -7.82
C LEU A 22 -3.78 -3.61 -8.85
N VAL A 23 -3.92 -2.33 -8.48
CA VAL A 23 -3.54 -1.20 -9.35
C VAL A 23 -2.06 -1.27 -9.72
N PHE A 24 -1.21 -1.58 -8.74
CA PHE A 24 0.22 -1.75 -8.96
C PHE A 24 0.54 -2.91 -9.91
N LEU A 25 -0.03 -4.10 -9.69
CA LEU A 25 0.17 -5.27 -10.56
C LEU A 25 -0.33 -5.01 -11.98
N PHE A 26 -1.43 -4.26 -12.13
CA PHE A 26 -1.93 -3.86 -13.44
C PHE A 26 -0.95 -2.92 -14.17
N ALA A 27 -0.36 -1.96 -13.46
CA ALA A 27 0.68 -1.10 -14.02
C ALA A 27 1.93 -1.89 -14.43
N VAL A 28 2.37 -2.85 -13.61
CA VAL A 28 3.48 -3.76 -13.94
C VAL A 28 3.18 -4.59 -15.20
N LEU A 29 1.94 -5.07 -15.35
CA LEU A 29 1.52 -5.79 -16.55
C LEU A 29 1.59 -4.91 -17.80
N ILE A 30 1.09 -3.67 -17.73
CA ILE A 30 1.18 -2.71 -18.85
C ILE A 30 2.64 -2.44 -19.22
N ILE A 31 3.49 -2.17 -18.23
CA ILE A 31 4.93 -1.95 -18.45
C ILE A 31 5.56 -3.18 -19.12
N SER A 32 5.20 -4.39 -18.67
CA SER A 32 5.71 -5.64 -19.23
C SER A 32 5.27 -5.85 -20.68
N ILE A 33 4.05 -5.44 -21.03
CA ILE A 33 3.55 -5.48 -22.42
C ILE A 33 4.36 -4.52 -23.31
N ILE A 34 4.56 -3.29 -22.85
CA ILE A 34 5.32 -2.27 -23.60
C ILE A 34 6.77 -2.70 -23.79
N ALA A 35 7.44 -3.08 -22.71
CA ALA A 35 8.84 -3.50 -22.74
C ALA A 35 9.03 -4.82 -23.52
N GLY A 36 8.14 -5.80 -23.35
CA GLY A 36 8.16 -7.03 -24.15
C GLY A 36 7.97 -6.76 -25.64
N THR A 37 7.05 -5.85 -26.01
CA THR A 37 6.87 -5.44 -27.41
C THR A 37 8.11 -4.73 -27.96
N LEU A 38 8.75 -3.88 -27.16
CA LEU A 38 10.01 -3.22 -27.55
C LEU A 38 11.11 -4.25 -27.82
N MET A 39 11.25 -5.26 -26.95
CA MET A 39 12.25 -6.32 -27.12
C MET A 39 11.98 -7.18 -28.35
N TYR A 40 10.70 -7.50 -28.62
CA TYR A 40 10.30 -8.18 -29.86
C TYR A 40 10.81 -7.44 -31.11
N LEU A 41 10.68 -6.11 -31.13
CA LEU A 41 11.10 -5.28 -32.25
C LEU A 41 12.63 -5.13 -32.38
N VAL A 42 13.36 -5.18 -31.26
CA VAL A 42 14.82 -4.96 -31.22
C VAL A 42 15.60 -6.26 -31.48
N GLU A 43 15.17 -7.38 -30.91
CA GLU A 43 15.90 -8.65 -30.95
C GLU A 43 15.45 -9.59 -32.09
N GLY A 44 14.16 -9.60 -32.42
CA GLY A 44 13.60 -10.48 -33.45
C GLY A 44 13.66 -11.98 -33.11
N GLU A 45 13.33 -12.82 -34.11
CA GLU A 45 13.12 -14.26 -33.92
C GLU A 45 14.41 -15.04 -33.60
N GLU A 46 15.57 -14.58 -34.08
CA GLU A 46 16.86 -15.27 -33.88
C GLU A 46 17.27 -15.38 -32.41
N SER A 47 16.86 -14.41 -31.58
CA SER A 47 17.09 -14.37 -30.13
C SER A 47 15.98 -15.05 -29.32
N GLY A 48 15.01 -15.71 -29.96
CA GLY A 48 13.87 -16.36 -29.29
C GLY A 48 12.68 -15.43 -29.03
N PHE A 49 12.74 -14.16 -29.44
CA PHE A 49 11.62 -13.22 -29.36
C PHE A 49 10.69 -13.41 -30.57
N VAL A 50 10.06 -14.60 -30.66
CA VAL A 50 9.28 -15.04 -31.84
C VAL A 50 7.89 -14.41 -31.93
N SER A 51 7.35 -13.88 -30.84
CA SER A 51 6.06 -13.21 -30.81
C SER A 51 5.96 -12.24 -29.64
N ILE A 52 5.02 -11.30 -29.71
CA ILE A 52 4.76 -10.35 -28.63
C ILE A 52 4.46 -11.09 -27.30
N PRO A 53 3.54 -12.08 -27.22
CA PRO A 53 3.27 -12.77 -25.97
C PRO A 53 4.50 -13.47 -25.36
N VAL A 54 5.36 -14.07 -26.19
CA VAL A 54 6.61 -14.71 -25.73
C VAL A 54 7.57 -13.66 -25.16
N SER A 55 7.66 -12.50 -25.80
CA SER A 55 8.50 -11.39 -25.36
C SER A 55 7.98 -10.75 -24.06
N VAL A 56 6.67 -10.70 -23.89
CA VAL A 56 6.04 -10.27 -22.62
C VAL A 56 6.30 -11.28 -21.51
N TYR A 57 6.24 -12.58 -21.80
CA TYR A 57 6.63 -13.61 -20.84
C TYR A 57 8.08 -13.43 -20.37
N TRP A 58 9.02 -13.22 -21.29
CA TRP A 58 10.41 -12.91 -20.96
C TRP A 58 10.51 -11.65 -20.08
N CYS A 59 9.77 -10.60 -20.43
CA CYS A 59 9.78 -9.36 -19.66
C CYS A 59 9.27 -9.59 -18.23
N ILE A 60 8.20 -10.36 -18.04
CA ILE A 60 7.67 -10.67 -16.70
C ILE A 60 8.71 -11.45 -15.90
N VAL A 61 9.32 -12.50 -16.48
CA VAL A 61 10.33 -13.34 -15.82
C VAL A 61 11.57 -12.55 -15.41
N THR A 62 12.05 -11.66 -16.28
CA THR A 62 13.20 -10.79 -15.99
C THR A 62 12.84 -9.72 -14.95
N LEU A 63 11.70 -9.07 -15.10
CA LEU A 63 11.24 -8.00 -14.21
C LEU A 63 10.90 -8.50 -12.80
N THR A 64 10.44 -9.75 -12.69
CA THR A 64 10.22 -10.43 -11.40
C THR A 64 11.48 -11.09 -10.84
N THR A 65 12.65 -10.87 -11.46
CA THR A 65 13.96 -11.39 -11.06
C THR A 65 14.08 -12.92 -11.07
N VAL A 66 13.16 -13.63 -11.75
CA VAL A 66 13.20 -15.09 -11.87
C VAL A 66 14.31 -15.51 -12.84
N GLY A 67 14.33 -14.89 -14.04
CA GLY A 67 15.40 -15.06 -15.03
C GLY A 67 15.70 -16.50 -15.42
N PHE A 68 14.75 -17.23 -16.01
CA PHE A 68 14.94 -18.62 -16.44
C PHE A 68 16.11 -18.82 -17.43
N GLY A 69 16.43 -17.80 -18.23
CA GLY A 69 17.53 -17.85 -19.20
C GLY A 69 17.21 -18.65 -20.47
N ASP A 70 15.95 -18.98 -20.69
CA ASP A 70 15.42 -19.63 -21.90
C ASP A 70 15.41 -18.70 -23.12
N ILE A 71 15.20 -17.40 -22.89
CA ILE A 71 15.27 -16.33 -23.89
C ILE A 71 16.19 -15.24 -23.36
N ALA A 72 17.07 -14.70 -24.19
CA ALA A 72 17.99 -13.64 -23.79
C ALA A 72 18.33 -12.70 -24.97
N PRO A 73 18.47 -11.40 -24.71
CA PRO A 73 18.88 -10.47 -25.75
C PRO A 73 20.35 -10.63 -26.12
N ILE A 74 20.61 -10.67 -27.42
CA ILE A 74 21.96 -10.76 -27.98
C ILE A 74 22.41 -9.42 -28.58
N THR A 75 21.48 -8.53 -28.92
CA THR A 75 21.84 -7.23 -29.48
C THR A 75 22.35 -6.28 -28.39
N PRO A 76 23.34 -5.41 -28.69
CA PRO A 76 23.81 -4.43 -27.70
C PRO A 76 22.72 -3.51 -27.18
N LEU A 77 21.77 -3.14 -28.04
CA LEU A 77 20.62 -2.31 -27.67
C LEU A 77 19.66 -3.07 -26.75
N GLY A 78 19.33 -4.31 -27.07
CA GLY A 78 18.46 -5.15 -26.25
C GLY A 78 19.08 -5.49 -24.90
N GLN A 79 20.40 -5.69 -24.82
CA GLN A 79 21.12 -5.87 -23.56
C GLN A 79 21.07 -4.62 -22.68
N PHE A 80 21.20 -3.42 -23.27
CA PHE A 80 21.03 -2.16 -22.53
C PHE A 80 19.61 -2.02 -21.97
N ILE A 81 18.58 -2.30 -22.79
CA ILE A 81 17.18 -2.27 -22.35
C ILE A 81 16.94 -3.29 -21.23
N ALA A 82 17.48 -4.50 -21.37
CA ALA A 82 17.36 -5.55 -20.37
C ALA A 82 18.00 -5.15 -19.04
N ALA A 83 19.16 -4.49 -19.05
CA ALA A 83 19.78 -3.99 -17.84
C ALA A 83 18.87 -2.97 -17.11
N VAL A 84 18.21 -2.08 -17.85
CA VAL A 84 17.23 -1.13 -17.28
C VAL A 84 16.03 -1.87 -16.68
N ILE A 85 15.51 -2.90 -17.36
CA ILE A 85 14.39 -3.74 -16.88
C ILE A 85 14.78 -4.46 -15.57
N MET A 86 16.00 -5.00 -15.48
CA MET A 86 16.48 -5.66 -14.26
C MET A 86 16.54 -4.70 -13.06
N ILE A 87 17.02 -3.47 -13.26
CA ILE A 87 17.06 -2.44 -12.20
C ILE A 87 15.63 -2.08 -11.76
N MET A 88 14.70 -1.94 -12.71
CA MET A 88 13.29 -1.64 -12.42
C MET A 88 12.61 -2.75 -11.61
N GLY A 89 13.04 -4.00 -11.77
CA GLY A 89 12.53 -5.16 -11.00
C GLY A 89 12.70 -5.00 -9.48
N TYR A 90 13.82 -4.43 -9.01
CA TYR A 90 14.01 -4.15 -7.59
C TYR A 90 12.99 -3.15 -7.05
N GLY A 91 12.64 -2.13 -7.83
CA GLY A 91 11.59 -1.19 -7.49
C GLY A 91 10.23 -1.88 -7.36
N ILE A 92 9.95 -2.84 -8.23
CA ILE A 92 8.68 -3.56 -8.25
C ILE A 92 8.50 -4.45 -7.02
N ILE A 93 9.56 -5.05 -6.50
CA ILE A 93 9.51 -5.85 -5.27
C ILE A 93 9.29 -4.97 -4.03
N ALA A 94 9.87 -3.75 -4.03
CA ALA A 94 9.79 -2.83 -2.90
C ALA A 94 8.38 -2.25 -2.69
N VAL A 95 7.64 -1.95 -3.76
CA VAL A 95 6.32 -1.30 -3.68
C VAL A 95 5.24 -2.11 -2.93
N PRO A 96 4.93 -3.37 -3.27
CA PRO A 96 3.90 -4.14 -2.57
C PRO A 96 4.30 -4.40 -1.11
N THR A 97 5.60 -4.62 -0.86
CA THR A 97 6.15 -4.73 0.50
C THR A 97 5.90 -3.47 1.31
N GLY A 98 6.14 -2.29 0.71
CA GLY A 98 5.87 -0.99 1.33
C GLY A 98 4.40 -0.74 1.59
N ILE A 99 3.51 -1.08 0.64
CA ILE A 99 2.06 -0.95 0.80
C ILE A 99 1.56 -1.79 1.98
N VAL A 100 1.95 -3.07 2.04
CA VAL A 100 1.54 -3.97 3.13
C VAL A 100 2.12 -3.50 4.46
N SER A 101 3.38 -3.08 4.49
CA SER A 101 4.02 -2.56 5.70
C SER A 101 3.32 -1.31 6.22
N ALA A 102 2.89 -0.42 5.32
CA ALA A 102 2.15 0.79 5.68
C ALA A 102 0.76 0.47 6.27
N GLU A 103 0.02 -0.47 5.68
CA GLU A 103 -1.28 -0.90 6.25
C GLU A 103 -1.11 -1.71 7.55
N PHE A 104 -0.03 -2.50 7.69
CA PHE A 104 0.25 -3.23 8.92
C PHE A 104 0.64 -2.31 10.08
N ALA A 105 1.43 -1.27 9.81
CA ALA A 105 1.81 -0.26 10.80
C ALA A 105 0.67 0.72 11.14
N LYS A 106 -0.42 0.71 10.36
CA LYS A 106 -1.58 1.58 10.55
C LYS A 106 -2.31 1.18 11.82
N ARG A 107 -2.44 2.11 12.76
CA ARG A 107 -3.31 1.93 13.92
C ARG A 107 -4.76 1.96 13.41
N PRO A 108 -5.59 0.94 13.69
CA PRO A 108 -7.00 1.03 13.34
C PRO A 108 -7.58 2.26 14.03
N ALA A 109 -8.34 3.07 13.29
CA ALA A 109 -9.17 4.08 13.91
C ALA A 109 -10.13 3.35 14.85
N LEU A 110 -10.18 3.78 16.10
CA LEU A 110 -11.13 3.25 17.08
C LEU A 110 -12.53 3.46 16.50
N THR A 111 -13.28 2.37 16.34
CA THR A 111 -14.70 2.41 15.96
C THR A 111 -15.55 2.51 17.22
N PRO A 112 -16.78 3.05 17.17
CA PRO A 112 -17.67 3.13 18.34
C PRO A 112 -17.89 1.80 19.08
N ASP A 113 -17.75 0.67 18.39
CA ASP A 113 -17.84 -0.68 18.96
C ASP A 113 -16.55 -1.17 19.66
N ASP A 114 -15.45 -0.41 19.62
CA ASP A 114 -14.19 -0.76 20.28
C ASP A 114 -14.26 -0.40 21.77
N PRO A 115 -13.91 -1.31 22.71
CA PRO A 115 -13.93 -1.01 24.15
C PRO A 115 -13.00 0.14 24.57
N ASN A 116 -12.02 0.52 23.74
CA ASN A 116 -11.14 1.67 23.99
C ASN A 116 -11.60 2.94 23.25
N TYR A 117 -12.76 2.92 22.58
CA TYR A 117 -13.31 4.08 21.91
C TYR A 117 -13.76 5.11 22.94
N VAL A 118 -13.22 6.33 22.83
CA VAL A 118 -13.59 7.43 23.69
C VAL A 118 -14.65 8.25 22.97
N HIS A 119 -15.88 8.23 23.48
CA HIS A 119 -16.95 9.08 22.98
C HIS A 119 -16.62 10.54 23.28
N LEU A 120 -16.66 11.36 22.22
CA LEU A 120 -16.40 12.79 22.30
C LEU A 120 -17.69 13.55 21.94
N ASN A 121 -18.04 14.54 22.76
CA ASN A 121 -19.19 15.40 22.52
C ASN A 121 -18.81 16.60 21.65
N SER A 122 -19.84 17.25 21.09
CA SER A 122 -19.71 18.49 20.33
C SER A 122 -19.66 19.75 21.21
N GLN A 123 -19.58 19.60 22.54
CA GLN A 123 -19.60 20.73 23.47
C GLN A 123 -18.35 21.58 23.32
N VAL A 124 -18.55 22.89 23.23
CA VAL A 124 -17.48 23.89 23.17
C VAL A 124 -17.34 24.55 24.53
N CYS A 125 -16.10 24.69 25.01
CA CYS A 125 -15.78 25.38 26.25
C CYS A 125 -16.01 26.89 26.08
N GLN A 126 -16.87 27.47 26.92
CA GLN A 126 -17.19 28.90 26.83
C GLN A 126 -16.04 29.83 27.22
N ASN A 127 -15.06 29.35 27.99
CA ASN A 127 -13.92 30.15 28.42
C ASN A 127 -12.80 30.20 27.37
N CYS A 128 -12.42 29.05 26.79
CA CYS A 128 -11.25 28.95 25.90
C CYS A 128 -11.55 28.48 24.48
N GLY A 129 -12.81 28.18 24.16
CA GLY A 129 -13.24 27.73 22.83
C GLY A 129 -12.79 26.32 22.45
N ALA A 130 -12.20 25.54 23.36
CA ALA A 130 -11.86 24.14 23.09
C ALA A 130 -13.12 23.32 22.77
N ALA A 131 -13.03 22.40 21.81
CA ALA A 131 -14.11 21.49 21.42
C ALA A 131 -13.64 20.02 21.56
N LYS A 132 -14.52 19.04 21.33
CA LYS A 132 -14.24 17.60 21.42
C LYS A 132 -13.84 17.17 22.84
N HIS A 133 -14.74 17.36 23.80
CA HIS A 133 -14.56 16.85 25.15
C HIS A 133 -15.05 15.41 25.23
N ARG A 134 -14.56 14.61 26.18
CA ARG A 134 -15.20 13.31 26.44
C ARG A 134 -16.65 13.52 26.87
N ASP A 135 -17.54 12.60 26.53
CA ASP A 135 -18.95 12.68 26.90
C ASP A 135 -19.16 12.81 28.41
N ASP A 136 -18.25 12.25 29.20
CA ASP A 136 -18.21 12.27 30.67
C ASP A 136 -17.33 13.38 31.26
N ALA A 137 -16.85 14.34 30.46
CA ALA A 137 -15.96 15.39 30.95
C ALA A 137 -16.73 16.51 31.66
N ASP A 138 -16.53 16.66 32.97
CA ASP A 138 -17.04 17.82 33.73
C ASP A 138 -16.18 19.07 33.55
N TYR A 139 -14.89 18.90 33.24
CA TYR A 139 -13.91 19.98 33.12
C TYR A 139 -13.28 20.03 31.73
N CYS A 140 -12.98 21.25 31.27
CA CYS A 140 -12.30 21.47 30.01
C CYS A 140 -10.85 20.95 30.06
N HIS A 141 -10.47 20.07 29.13
CA HIS A 141 -9.12 19.51 29.02
C HIS A 141 -8.02 20.53 28.69
N ARG A 142 -8.39 21.73 28.24
CA ARG A 142 -7.44 22.80 27.86
C ARG A 142 -7.26 23.85 28.96
N CYS A 143 -8.33 24.35 29.54
CA CYS A 143 -8.29 25.46 30.50
C CYS A 143 -8.76 25.12 31.91
N GLY A 144 -9.25 23.90 32.15
CA GLY A 144 -9.73 23.45 33.46
C GLY A 144 -11.06 24.05 33.91
N THR A 145 -11.71 24.90 33.11
CA THR A 145 -13.03 25.46 33.44
C THR A 145 -14.12 24.40 33.37
N HIS A 146 -15.10 24.47 34.27
CA HIS A 146 -16.26 23.57 34.30
C HIS A 146 -17.12 23.74 33.03
N LEU A 147 -17.53 22.62 32.43
CA LEU A 147 -18.28 22.60 31.18
C LEU A 147 -19.79 22.67 31.39
N HIS A 148 -20.30 22.26 32.56
CA HIS A 148 -21.74 22.26 32.89
C HIS A 148 -22.07 23.18 34.07
N PRO A 149 -21.97 24.52 33.93
CA PRO A 149 -22.25 25.44 35.04
C PRO A 149 -23.69 25.32 35.57
N ASP A 150 -24.63 24.88 34.75
CA ASP A 150 -26.06 24.76 35.12
C ASP A 150 -26.37 23.54 36.01
N ARG A 151 -25.49 22.53 36.05
CA ARG A 151 -25.68 21.28 36.84
C ARG A 151 -25.26 21.43 38.31
N LEU A 152 -24.70 22.58 38.69
CA LEU A 152 -24.24 22.92 40.04
C LEU A 152 -25.29 23.69 40.86
N GLN A 153 -26.45 24.01 40.26
CA GLN A 153 -27.51 24.82 40.89
C GLN A 153 -28.75 23.98 41.29
N SER A 154 -28.68 22.65 41.16
CA SER A 154 -29.70 21.69 41.59
C SER A 154 -29.17 20.81 42.71
#